data_AF-A0A349YBX7-F1
#
_entry.id   AF-A0A349YBX7-F1
#
_cell.length_a   1.000
_cell.length_b   1.000
_cell.length_c   1.000
_cell.angle_alpha   90.00
_cell.angle_beta   90.00
_cell.angle_gamma   90.00
#
_symmetry.space_group_name_H-M   'P 1'
#
loop_
_entity.id
_entity.type
_entity.pdbx_description
1 polymer ?
#
loop_
_entity_poly.entity_id
_entity_poly.type
_entity_poly.pdbx_seq_one_letter_code
_entity_poly.pdbx_strand_id
1 'polypeptide(L)' 'KSGTRKEELLVDKVDLQKTFVLRRILNPMGTTDAIEFLISKLKQTKSNSEFFDSMNT' A
#
# COMPACT_ATOMS: atom_id res chain seq x y z
N LYS A 1 2.28 6.66 -13.06
CA LYS A 1 1.37 5.61 -12.51
C LYS A 1 2.15 4.30 -12.49
N SER A 2 2.31 3.68 -11.32
CA SER A 2 3.20 2.52 -11.13
C SER A 2 2.41 1.21 -11.08
N GLY A 3 2.92 0.14 -11.70
CA GLY A 3 2.33 -1.19 -11.64
C GLY A 3 3.22 -2.23 -12.32
N THR A 4 3.16 -3.47 -11.84
CA THR A 4 3.94 -4.60 -12.38
C THR A 4 2.98 -5.58 -13.05
N ARG A 5 3.31 -6.05 -14.25
CA ARG A 5 2.49 -7.07 -14.94
C ARG A 5 2.64 -8.41 -14.23
N LYS A 6 1.53 -9.13 -14.07
CA LYS A 6 1.47 -10.43 -13.37
C LYS A 6 2.00 -10.37 -11.93
N GLU A 7 1.68 -9.31 -11.19
CA GLU A 7 2.12 -9.14 -9.80
C GLU A 7 1.61 -10.25 -8.86
N GLU A 8 0.55 -10.98 -9.25
CA GLU A 8 0.04 -12.17 -8.54
C GLU A 8 1.00 -13.38 -8.51
N LEU A 9 2.04 -13.38 -9.37
CA LEU A 9 3.09 -14.41 -9.33
C LEU A 9 4.27 -14.04 -8.43
N LEU A 10 4.33 -12.78 -7.99
CA LEU A 10 5.46 -12.21 -7.23
C LEU A 10 5.10 -11.89 -5.78
N VAL A 11 3.81 -11.76 -5.49
CA VAL A 11 3.29 -11.34 -4.20
C VAL A 11 2.23 -12.34 -3.74
N ASP A 12 2.25 -12.68 -2.46
CA ASP A 12 1.23 -13.53 -1.87
C ASP A 12 -0.16 -12.93 -2.01
N LYS A 13 -1.17 -13.80 -2.15
CA LYS A 13 -2.56 -13.38 -2.40
C LYS A 13 -3.08 -12.40 -1.34
N VAL A 14 -2.68 -12.58 -0.09
CA VAL A 14 -3.10 -11.73 1.03
C VAL A 14 -2.52 -10.32 0.89
N ASP A 15 -1.22 -10.21 0.65
CA ASP A 15 -0.55 -8.92 0.48
C ASP A 15 -0.95 -8.22 -0.82
N LEU A 16 -1.27 -8.99 -1.85
CA LEU A 16 -1.80 -8.46 -3.10
C LEU A 16 -3.18 -7.79 -2.87
N GLN A 17 -4.07 -8.42 -2.10
CA GLN A 17 -5.35 -7.82 -1.73
C GLN A 17 -5.17 -6.53 -0.94
N LYS A 18 -4.27 -6.52 0.06
CA LYS A 18 -3.93 -5.31 0.83
C LYS A 18 -3.38 -4.20 -0.07
N THR A 19 -2.52 -4.55 -1.02
CA THR A 19 -1.96 -3.61 -2.00
C THR A 19 -3.05 -2.99 -2.88
N PHE A 20 -4.07 -3.74 -3.30
CA PHE A 20 -5.20 -3.19 -4.05
C PHE A 20 -6.04 -2.20 -3.22
N VAL A 21 -6.28 -2.50 -1.95
CA VAL A 21 -6.97 -1.58 -1.03
C VAL A 21 -6.17 -0.28 -0.87
N LEU A 22 -4.86 -0.39 -0.65
CA LEU A 22 -3.98 0.77 -0.56
C LEU A 22 -4.03 1.63 -1.84
N ARG A 23 -3.92 1.00 -3.03
CA ARG A 23 -4.05 1.71 -4.32
C ARG A 23 -5.40 2.44 -4.45
N ARG A 24 -6.49 1.85 -3.94
CA ARG A 24 -7.83 2.46 -3.97
C ARG A 24 -7.93 3.69 -3.06
N ILE A 25 -7.25 3.69 -1.92
CA ILE A 25 -7.17 4.85 -0.99
C ILE A 25 -6.31 5.96 -1.60
N LEU A 26 -5.21 5.62 -2.28
CA LEU A 26 -4.29 6.60 -2.87
C LEU A 26 -4.81 7.19 -4.19
N ASN A 27 -5.65 6.47 -4.95
CA ASN A 27 -6.18 6.94 -6.24
C ASN A 27 -6.94 8.29 -6.21
N PRO A 28 -7.83 8.57 -5.23
CA PRO A 28 -8.50 9.87 -5.15
C PRO A 28 -7.60 10.98 -4.61
N MET A 29 -6.44 10.65 -4.02
CA MET A 29 -5.50 11.63 -3.48
C MET A 29 -4.64 12.23 -4.60
N GLY A 30 -4.25 13.50 -4.45
CA GLY A 30 -3.23 14.10 -5.31
C GLY A 30 -1.89 13.37 -5.15
N THR A 31 -1.03 13.38 -6.18
CA THR A 31 0.24 12.64 -6.14
C THR A 31 1.14 13.05 -4.97
N THR A 32 1.12 14.32 -4.57
CA THR A 32 1.90 14.84 -3.44
C THR A 32 1.31 14.35 -2.12
N ASP A 33 0.01 14.58 -1.90
CA ASP A 33 -0.71 14.18 -0.69
C ASP A 33 -0.65 12.67 -0.46
N ALA A 34 -0.76 11.87 -1.54
CA ALA A 34 -0.65 10.43 -1.50
C ALA A 34 0.71 9.96 -0.97
N ILE A 35 1.79 10.61 -1.42
CA ILE A 35 3.16 10.27 -1.00
C ILE A 35 3.41 10.73 0.44
N GLU A 36 2.96 11.93 0.82
CA GLU A 36 3.07 12.40 2.20
C GLU A 36 2.29 11.51 3.18
N PHE A 37 1.07 11.14 2.82
CA PHE A 37 0.26 10.19 3.57
C PHE A 37 1.00 8.85 3.73
N LEU A 38 1.50 8.28 2.63
CA LEU A 38 2.20 7.00 2.66
C LEU A 38 3.45 7.06 3.54
N ILE A 39 4.29 8.08 3.39
CA ILE A 39 5.48 8.28 4.21
C ILE A 39 5.11 8.44 5.69
N SER A 40 4.04 9.17 5.99
CA SER A 40 3.59 9.37 7.39
C SER A 40 3.22 8.06 8.07
N LYS A 41 2.59 7.12 7.34
CA LYS A 41 2.18 5.81 7.85
C LYS A 41 3.35 4.85 7.94
N LEU A 42 4.20 4.78 6.91
CA LEU A 42 5.38 3.93 6.92
C LEU A 42 6.35 4.30 8.06
N LYS A 43 6.48 5.59 8.40
CA LYS A 43 7.29 6.04 9.55
C LYS A 43 6.79 5.56 10.91
N GLN A 44 5.52 5.19 11.03
CA GLN A 44 4.94 4.69 12.29
C GLN A 44 5.21 3.20 12.52
N THR A 45 5.69 2.49 11.49
CA THR A 45 5.89 1.04 11.50
C THR A 45 7.32 0.68 11.14
N LYS A 46 7.86 -0.41 11.68
CA LYS A 46 9.22 -0.84 11.38
C LYS A 46 9.31 -1.74 10.15
N SER A 47 8.21 -2.42 9.82
CA SER A 47 8.16 -3.34 8.67
C SER A 47 6.88 -3.14 7.85
N ASN A 48 6.94 -3.54 6.57
CA ASN A 48 5.77 -3.50 5.69
C ASN A 48 4.65 -4.43 6.18
N SER A 49 4.98 -5.51 6.88
CA SER A 49 3.99 -6.41 7.49
C SER A 49 3.18 -5.67 8.56
N GLU A 50 3.86 -4.98 9.49
CA GLU A 50 3.20 -4.18 10.53
C GLU A 50 2.32 -3.08 9.93
N PHE A 51 2.79 -2.41 8.87
CA PHE A 51 2.00 -1.43 8.13
C PHE A 51 0.73 -2.06 7.55
N PHE A 52 0.88 -3.19 6.87
CA PHE A 52 -0.23 -3.90 6.27
C PHE A 52 -1.22 -4.47 7.28
N ASP A 53 -0.77 -4.81 8.48
CA ASP A 53 -1.65 -5.24 9.57
C ASP A 53 -2.39 -4.06 10.20
N SER A 54 -1.75 -2.88 10.28
CA SER A 54 -2.41 -1.64 10.73
C SER A 54 -3.53 -1.14 9.81
N MET A 55 -3.56 -1.59 8.55
CA MET A 55 -4.64 -1.29 7.60
C MET A 55 -5.89 -2.16 7.80
N ASN A 56 -5.80 -3.24 8.58
CA ASN A 56 -6.88 -4.21 8.80
C ASN A 56 -7.74 -3.89 10.03
N THR A 57 -7.75 -2.63 10.50
CA THR A 57 -8.64 -2.13 11.56
C THR A 57 -9.62 -1.12 10.95
#